data_AF-A0A8J2LTK5-F1
#
_entry.id   AF-A0A8J2LTK5-F1
#
_cell.length_a   1.000
_cell.length_b   1.000
_cell.length_c   1.000
_cell.angle_alpha   90.00
_cell.angle_beta   90.00
_cell.angle_gamma   90.00
#
_symmetry.space_group_name_H-M   'P 1'
#
loop_
_entity.id
_entity.type
_entity.pdbx_description
1 polymer ?
#
loop_
_entity_poly.entity_id
_entity_poly.type
_entity_poly.pdbx_seq_one_letter_code
_entity_poly.pdbx_strand_id
1 'polypeptide(L)'
;VGSSKLADEYIDKTRSFYLARGHMSPDGDFDYESEQNATYYFVNVVPQWQSINNGNWKALEIATRKLAAKRNTDFEIFSGGYDVLKLKDKNEKFVQIYLSYDDDRLVLPVPRLTWKLVHDIKEKSAVVIIIVNNPHDLGTTSEDIICKSICDQITWVKWDIHNVAKGYTYCCDVDSFSKQVKYAPKVHVSKLLT
;
A
#
# COMPACT_ATOMS: atom_id res chain seq x y z
N VAL A 1 16.93 -12.19 6.24
CA VAL A 1 18.01 -11.32 6.77
C VAL A 1 19.21 -12.08 7.36
N GLY A 2 19.17 -13.42 7.50
CA GLY A 2 20.38 -14.24 7.73
C GLY A 2 21.00 -14.20 9.13
N SER A 3 20.33 -13.56 10.09
CA SER A 3 20.72 -13.46 11.51
C SER A 3 19.48 -13.23 12.37
N SER A 4 19.34 -13.94 13.49
CA SER A 4 18.25 -13.75 14.45
C SER A 4 18.32 -12.38 15.11
N LYS A 5 19.52 -11.96 15.56
CA LYS A 5 19.74 -10.64 16.15
C LYS A 5 19.28 -9.50 15.22
N LEU A 6 19.63 -9.58 13.94
CA LEU A 6 19.21 -8.57 12.97
C LEU A 6 17.71 -8.63 12.69
N ALA A 7 17.10 -9.83 12.74
CA ALA A 7 15.65 -9.95 12.66
C ALA A 7 14.96 -9.25 13.85
N ASP A 8 15.51 -9.37 15.06
CA ASP A 8 14.98 -8.70 16.25
C ASP A 8 15.14 -7.16 16.18
N GLU A 9 16.17 -6.67 15.47
CA GLU A 9 16.34 -5.23 15.21
C GLU A 9 15.30 -4.68 14.21
N TYR A 10 14.91 -5.48 13.21
CA TYR A 10 13.83 -5.13 12.30
C TYR A 10 12.44 -5.29 12.94
N ILE A 11 12.27 -6.33 13.76
CA ILE A 11 11.00 -6.65 14.41
C ILE A 11 10.93 -6.00 15.79
N ASP A 12 10.46 -4.75 15.83
CA ASP A 12 10.24 -4.00 17.06
C ASP A 12 8.74 -3.84 17.36
N LYS A 13 8.22 -4.69 18.25
CA LYS A 13 6.82 -4.64 18.67
C LYS A 13 6.44 -3.32 19.36
N THR A 14 7.37 -2.66 20.04
CA THR A 14 7.09 -1.40 20.77
C THR A 14 6.78 -0.26 19.79
N ARG A 15 7.39 -0.32 18.60
CA ARG A 15 7.17 0.64 17.50
C ARG A 15 6.11 0.18 16.50
N SER A 16 5.47 -0.97 16.73
CA SER A 16 4.60 -1.64 15.75
C SER A 16 5.32 -2.01 14.44
N PHE A 17 6.63 -2.27 14.51
CA PHE A 17 7.43 -2.74 13.38
C PHE A 17 7.38 -4.26 13.38
N TYR A 18 6.28 -4.80 12.90
CA TYR A 18 6.11 -6.22 12.60
C TYR A 18 5.16 -6.35 11.43
N LEU A 19 5.22 -7.46 10.71
CA LEU A 19 4.32 -7.71 9.59
C LEU A 19 2.98 -8.23 10.09
N ALA A 20 1.91 -7.59 9.63
CA ALA A 20 0.54 -7.92 9.91
C ALA A 20 -0.22 -8.23 8.61
N ARG A 21 -1.46 -8.68 8.78
CA ARG A 21 -2.41 -8.88 7.70
C ARG A 21 -2.94 -7.52 7.22
N GLY A 22 -2.34 -6.98 6.16
CA GLY A 22 -2.82 -5.75 5.50
C GLY A 22 -3.90 -6.08 4.47
N HIS A 23 -5.12 -5.59 4.69
CA HIS A 23 -6.29 -5.90 3.86
C HIS A 23 -6.31 -5.00 2.60
N MET A 24 -6.61 -5.59 1.44
CA MET A 24 -6.69 -4.87 0.16
C MET A 24 -8.07 -4.26 -0.06
N SER A 25 -9.12 -5.01 0.24
CA SER A 25 -10.50 -4.55 0.43
C SER A 25 -10.81 -4.51 1.93
N PRO A 26 -10.83 -3.33 2.58
CA PRO A 26 -10.97 -3.25 4.03
C PRO A 26 -12.41 -3.46 4.49
N ASP A 27 -12.55 -4.08 5.65
CA ASP A 27 -13.81 -4.31 6.36
C ASP A 27 -14.75 -3.08 6.37
N GLY A 28 -14.21 -1.91 6.70
CA GLY A 28 -14.99 -0.68 6.82
C GLY A 28 -15.52 -0.08 5.52
N ASP A 29 -15.21 -0.67 4.36
CA ASP A 29 -15.80 -0.28 3.06
C ASP A 29 -17.12 -1.03 2.76
N PHE A 30 -17.53 -1.98 3.61
CA PHE A 30 -18.72 -2.81 3.39
C PHE A 30 -19.79 -2.63 4.47
N ASP A 31 -21.06 -2.68 4.07
CA ASP A 31 -22.22 -2.48 4.96
C ASP A 31 -22.74 -3.80 5.56
N TYR A 32 -22.58 -4.93 4.85
CA TYR A 32 -23.10 -6.23 5.28
C TYR A 32 -22.05 -7.05 6.02
N GLU A 33 -22.45 -7.69 7.12
CA GLU A 33 -21.57 -8.54 7.94
C GLU A 33 -20.92 -9.68 7.14
N SER A 34 -21.63 -10.25 6.16
CA SER A 34 -21.06 -11.30 5.30
C SER A 34 -19.91 -10.80 4.42
N GLU A 35 -19.98 -9.56 3.95
CA GLU A 35 -18.93 -8.93 3.14
C GLU A 35 -17.75 -8.52 4.02
N GLN A 36 -18.03 -7.93 5.18
CA GLN A 36 -17.05 -7.62 6.23
C GLN A 36 -16.24 -8.86 6.62
N ASN A 37 -16.91 -9.96 6.95
CA ASN A 37 -16.27 -11.23 7.26
C ASN A 37 -15.43 -11.77 6.10
N ALA A 38 -15.89 -11.59 4.85
CA ALA A 38 -15.14 -12.03 3.67
C ALA A 38 -13.81 -11.27 3.50
N THR A 39 -13.70 -10.04 4.03
CA THR A 39 -12.43 -9.28 3.96
C THR A 39 -11.30 -9.96 4.72
N TYR A 40 -11.58 -10.81 5.71
CA TYR A 40 -10.56 -11.47 6.54
C TYR A 40 -9.96 -12.74 5.93
N TYR A 41 -10.41 -13.17 4.74
CA TYR A 41 -9.77 -14.26 4.02
C TYR A 41 -8.38 -13.85 3.50
N PHE A 42 -7.40 -14.77 3.57
CA PHE A 42 -6.01 -14.49 3.17
C PHE A 42 -5.85 -14.09 1.69
N VAL A 43 -6.80 -14.43 0.82
CA VAL A 43 -6.80 -13.97 -0.58
C VAL A 43 -6.87 -12.44 -0.70
N ASN A 44 -7.43 -11.76 0.31
CA ASN A 44 -7.56 -10.31 0.38
C ASN A 44 -6.42 -9.62 1.17
N VAL A 45 -5.37 -10.37 1.53
CA VAL A 45 -4.35 -9.88 2.46
C VAL A 45 -2.97 -9.96 1.85
N VAL A 46 -2.18 -8.91 2.06
CA VAL A 46 -0.73 -8.91 1.83
C VAL A 46 0.03 -8.68 3.14
N PRO A 47 1.27 -9.18 3.27
CA PRO A 47 2.12 -8.82 4.39
C PRO A 47 2.42 -7.31 4.40
N GLN A 48 1.95 -6.61 5.42
CA GLN A 48 2.15 -5.17 5.54
C GLN A 48 2.70 -4.83 6.92
N TRP A 49 3.65 -3.89 7.00
CA TRP A 49 4.17 -3.47 8.30
C TRP A 49 3.06 -2.82 9.11
N GLN A 50 2.87 -3.23 10.36
CA GLN A 50 1.73 -2.82 11.16
C GLN A 50 1.69 -1.30 11.39
N SER A 51 2.84 -0.66 11.56
CA SER A 51 2.94 0.80 11.65
C SER A 51 2.43 1.52 10.40
N ILE A 52 2.49 0.86 9.24
CA ILE A 52 2.01 1.34 7.94
C ILE A 52 0.54 1.02 7.74
N ASN A 53 0.15 -0.23 8.01
CA ASN A 53 -1.23 -0.73 7.97
C ASN A 53 -2.16 0.14 8.84
N ASN A 54 -1.80 0.31 10.12
CA ASN A 54 -2.55 1.17 11.06
C ASN A 54 -2.10 2.65 11.00
N GLY A 55 -1.24 3.00 10.04
CA GLY A 55 -0.75 4.35 9.77
C GLY A 55 -1.40 4.95 8.55
N ASN A 56 -0.60 5.24 7.53
CA ASN A 56 -1.07 5.95 6.34
C ASN A 56 -1.99 5.10 5.45
N TRP A 57 -1.91 3.77 5.50
CA TRP A 57 -2.85 2.90 4.78
C TRP A 57 -4.28 3.06 5.32
N LYS A 58 -4.46 2.97 6.64
CA LYS A 58 -5.74 3.28 7.30
C LYS A 58 -6.21 4.71 7.06
N ALA A 59 -5.30 5.68 7.04
CA ALA A 59 -5.64 7.08 6.76
C ALA A 59 -6.21 7.24 5.34
N LEU A 60 -5.60 6.57 4.36
CA LEU A 60 -6.07 6.51 2.98
C LEU A 60 -7.48 5.90 2.90
N GLU A 61 -7.72 4.75 3.53
CA GLU A 61 -9.05 4.11 3.57
C GLU A 61 -10.13 5.04 4.13
N ILE A 62 -9.86 5.67 5.27
CA ILE A 62 -10.80 6.62 5.90
C ILE A 62 -11.04 7.83 4.98
N ALA A 63 -9.99 8.36 4.36
CA ALA A 63 -10.11 9.53 3.50
C ALA A 63 -10.91 9.23 2.21
N THR A 64 -10.70 8.06 1.61
CA THR A 64 -11.49 7.60 0.44
C THR A 64 -12.97 7.49 0.78
N ARG A 65 -13.33 6.86 1.92
CA ARG A 65 -14.74 6.79 2.37
C ARG A 65 -15.35 8.16 2.63
N LYS A 66 -14.61 9.05 3.30
CA LYS A 66 -15.06 10.44 3.53
C LYS A 66 -15.28 11.20 2.22
N LEU A 67 -14.42 10.99 1.22
CA LEU A 67 -14.56 11.61 -0.08
C LEU A 67 -15.81 11.12 -0.81
N ALA A 68 -16.05 9.79 -0.81
CA ALA A 68 -17.23 9.18 -1.40
C ALA A 68 -18.52 9.75 -0.76
N ALA A 69 -18.57 9.76 0.57
CA ALA A 69 -19.69 10.34 1.33
C ALA A 69 -19.90 11.84 1.05
N LYS A 70 -18.80 12.63 1.02
CA LYS A 70 -18.88 14.07 0.73
C LYS A 70 -19.40 14.37 -0.67
N ARG A 71 -19.03 13.54 -1.65
CA ARG A 71 -19.46 13.69 -3.06
C ARG A 71 -20.79 12.99 -3.36
N ASN A 72 -21.32 12.22 -2.41
CA ASN A 72 -22.50 11.38 -2.60
C ASN A 72 -22.37 10.50 -3.86
N THR A 73 -21.23 9.82 -3.99
CA THR A 73 -20.91 8.98 -5.15
C THR A 73 -20.21 7.69 -4.71
N ASP A 74 -20.22 6.72 -5.61
CA ASP A 74 -19.54 5.45 -5.44
C ASP A 74 -18.20 5.50 -6.19
N PHE A 75 -17.17 4.95 -5.57
CA PHE A 75 -15.88 4.76 -6.23
C PHE A 75 -15.65 3.29 -6.54
N GLU A 76 -15.11 3.04 -7.73
CA GLU A 76 -14.50 1.77 -8.07
C GLU A 76 -13.06 1.79 -7.55
N ILE A 77 -12.74 0.84 -6.68
CA ILE A 77 -11.44 0.77 -6.00
C ILE A 77 -10.69 -0.48 -6.45
N PHE A 78 -9.43 -0.30 -6.84
CA PHE A 78 -8.50 -1.40 -7.03
C PHE A 78 -7.30 -1.20 -6.11
N SER A 79 -6.82 -2.28 -5.51
CA SER A 79 -5.67 -2.25 -4.60
C SER A 79 -4.77 -3.46 -4.81
N GLY A 80 -3.51 -3.33 -4.42
CA GLY A 80 -2.57 -4.44 -4.51
C GLY A 80 -1.17 -4.11 -4.01
N GLY A 81 -0.32 -5.14 -4.01
CA GLY A 81 1.13 -4.99 -3.85
C GLY A 81 1.82 -4.73 -5.17
N TYR A 82 3.05 -4.21 -5.14
CA TYR A 82 3.97 -4.14 -6.28
C TYR A 82 5.41 -4.43 -5.83
N ASP A 83 6.06 -5.34 -6.55
CA ASP A 83 7.44 -5.79 -6.31
C ASP A 83 7.66 -6.37 -4.89
N VAL A 84 8.87 -6.86 -4.59
CA VAL A 84 9.19 -7.49 -3.30
C VAL A 84 10.08 -6.59 -2.46
N LEU A 85 9.70 -6.38 -1.20
CA LEU A 85 10.46 -5.61 -0.23
C LEU A 85 11.87 -6.18 -0.10
N LYS A 86 12.86 -5.29 -0.04
CA LYS A 86 14.24 -5.66 0.26
C LYS A 86 14.69 -5.02 1.57
N LEU A 87 15.36 -5.78 2.42
CA LEU A 87 16.06 -5.28 3.60
C LEU A 87 17.52 -5.73 3.56
N LYS A 88 18.39 -5.05 4.31
CA LYS A 88 19.78 -5.48 4.43
C LYS A 88 19.87 -6.76 5.24
N ASP A 89 20.73 -7.67 4.81
CA ASP A 89 21.13 -8.83 5.59
C ASP A 89 22.30 -8.50 6.52
N LYS A 90 22.76 -9.50 7.29
CA LYS A 90 23.93 -9.36 8.18
C LYS A 90 25.24 -8.93 7.49
N ASN A 91 25.29 -8.98 6.16
CA ASN A 91 26.44 -8.60 5.35
C ASN A 91 26.20 -7.26 4.63
N GLU A 92 25.21 -6.48 5.06
CA GLU A 92 24.80 -5.20 4.44
C GLU A 92 24.27 -5.34 2.99
N LYS A 93 23.94 -6.55 2.53
CA LYS A 93 23.39 -6.78 1.20
C LYS A 93 21.87 -6.77 1.23
N PHE A 94 21.26 -6.06 0.29
CA PHE A 94 19.80 -6.10 0.12
C PHE A 94 19.32 -7.48 -0.34
N VAL A 95 18.42 -8.08 0.43
CA VAL A 95 17.76 -9.36 0.15
C VAL A 95 16.26 -9.20 0.15
N GLN A 96 15.57 -9.90 -0.76
CA GLN A 96 14.12 -9.91 -0.82
C GLN A 96 13.52 -10.59 0.42
N ILE A 97 12.38 -10.09 0.89
CA ILE A 97 11.71 -10.57 2.09
C ILE A 97 10.47 -11.38 1.71
N TYR A 98 10.45 -12.62 2.16
CA TYR A 98 9.35 -13.58 2.07
C TYR A 98 9.09 -14.15 3.47
N LEU A 99 7.84 -14.52 3.75
CA LEU A 99 7.45 -14.98 5.09
C LEU A 99 7.34 -16.50 5.21
N SER A 100 7.41 -17.23 4.11
CA SER A 100 7.38 -18.68 4.15
C SER A 100 8.18 -19.28 3.01
N TYR A 101 8.41 -20.57 3.14
CA TYR A 101 8.96 -21.43 2.12
C TYR A 101 7.94 -22.56 1.86
N ASP A 102 7.87 -22.99 0.62
CA ASP A 102 7.11 -24.16 0.16
C ASP A 102 8.13 -25.04 -0.55
N ASP A 103 8.54 -26.13 0.10
CA ASP A 103 9.80 -26.84 -0.17
C ASP A 103 10.99 -25.85 -0.24
N ASP A 104 11.66 -25.76 -1.39
CA ASP A 104 12.77 -24.83 -1.64
C ASP A 104 12.33 -23.50 -2.28
N ARG A 105 11.02 -23.29 -2.48
CA ARG A 105 10.48 -22.08 -3.10
C ARG A 105 10.10 -21.04 -2.04
N LEU A 106 10.63 -19.84 -2.19
CA LEU A 106 10.17 -18.66 -1.46
C LEU A 106 8.70 -18.37 -1.79
N VAL A 107 7.83 -18.37 -0.78
CA VAL A 107 6.40 -18.07 -0.92
C VAL A 107 5.99 -16.97 0.04
N LEU A 108 4.85 -16.32 -0.25
CA LEU A 108 4.33 -15.18 0.49
C LEU A 108 5.31 -13.98 0.50
N PRO A 109 5.54 -13.34 -0.66
CA PRO A 109 6.37 -12.14 -0.75
C PRO A 109 5.77 -10.99 0.06
N VAL A 110 6.64 -10.24 0.74
CA VAL A 110 6.25 -8.96 1.35
C VAL A 110 6.30 -7.91 0.23
N PRO A 111 5.18 -7.26 -0.15
CA PRO A 111 5.19 -6.26 -1.19
C PRO A 111 6.09 -5.09 -0.82
N ARG A 112 6.86 -4.57 -1.78
CA ARG A 112 7.67 -3.36 -1.58
C ARG A 112 6.80 -2.11 -1.49
N LEU A 113 5.83 -2.01 -2.39
CA LEU A 113 4.84 -0.94 -2.42
C LEU A 113 3.44 -1.54 -2.29
N THR A 114 2.55 -0.84 -1.60
CA THR A 114 1.10 -1.08 -1.66
C THR A 114 0.43 0.11 -2.34
N TRP A 115 -0.55 -0.14 -3.18
CA TRP A 115 -1.21 0.90 -3.96
C TRP A 115 -2.73 0.78 -3.91
N LYS A 116 -3.42 1.90 -4.13
CA LYS A 116 -4.87 1.99 -4.29
C LYS A 116 -5.21 2.96 -5.42
N LEU A 117 -5.86 2.46 -6.47
CA LEU A 117 -6.47 3.25 -7.53
C LEU A 117 -7.90 3.57 -7.11
N VAL A 118 -8.20 4.86 -6.98
CA VAL A 118 -9.55 5.37 -6.67
C VAL A 118 -10.15 5.94 -7.94
N HIS A 119 -11.21 5.31 -8.46
CA HIS A 119 -11.85 5.68 -9.72
C HIS A 119 -13.31 6.10 -9.51
N ASP A 120 -13.62 7.34 -9.88
CA ASP A 120 -14.99 7.82 -10.01
C ASP A 120 -15.46 7.59 -11.45
N ILE A 121 -16.24 6.53 -11.65
CA ILE A 121 -16.74 6.13 -12.98
C ILE A 121 -17.63 7.23 -13.58
N LYS A 122 -18.44 7.91 -12.75
CA LYS A 122 -19.40 8.93 -13.21
C LYS A 122 -18.65 10.15 -13.76
N GLU A 123 -17.65 10.61 -13.01
CA GLU A 123 -16.85 11.78 -13.37
C GLU A 123 -15.67 11.44 -14.31
N LYS A 124 -15.42 10.15 -14.59
CA LYS A 124 -14.25 9.67 -15.33
C LYS A 124 -12.96 10.24 -14.74
N SER A 125 -12.86 10.22 -13.41
CA SER A 125 -11.73 10.79 -12.69
C SER A 125 -11.06 9.74 -11.81
N ALA A 126 -9.73 9.73 -11.80
CA ALA A 126 -9.01 8.76 -10.98
C ALA A 126 -7.69 9.31 -10.46
N VAL A 127 -7.18 8.66 -9.41
CA VAL A 127 -5.83 8.85 -8.90
C VAL A 127 -5.33 7.55 -8.29
N VAL A 128 -4.04 7.29 -8.38
CA VAL A 128 -3.39 6.16 -7.71
C VAL A 128 -2.59 6.67 -6.53
N ILE A 129 -2.87 6.15 -5.34
CA ILE A 129 -2.11 6.44 -4.12
C ILE A 129 -1.20 5.25 -3.84
N ILE A 130 0.08 5.51 -3.64
CA ILE A 130 1.11 4.50 -3.40
C ILE A 130 1.75 4.76 -2.05
N ILE A 131 1.90 3.70 -1.26
CA ILE A 131 2.51 3.72 0.06
C ILE A 131 3.67 2.72 0.06
N VAL A 132 4.86 3.20 0.42
CA VAL A 132 6.07 2.39 0.58
C VAL A 132 5.90 1.52 1.81
N ASN A 133 6.00 0.20 1.65
CA ASN A 133 5.81 -0.78 2.72
C ASN A 133 7.16 -1.09 3.41
N ASN A 134 7.86 -0.05 3.87
CA ASN A 134 9.12 -0.17 4.58
C ASN A 134 9.29 0.95 5.63
N PRO A 135 9.09 0.67 6.93
CA PRO A 135 9.23 1.68 7.97
C PRO A 135 10.69 1.96 8.37
N HIS A 136 11.64 1.21 7.81
CA HIS A 136 13.08 1.35 8.08
C HIS A 136 13.80 2.23 7.06
N ASP A 137 13.14 2.61 5.97
CA ASP A 137 13.76 3.40 4.92
C ASP A 137 13.78 4.89 5.26
N LEU A 138 14.81 5.32 5.98
CA LEU A 138 14.97 6.70 6.46
C LEU A 138 15.17 7.74 5.34
N GLY A 139 15.26 7.31 4.07
CA GLY A 139 15.24 8.19 2.92
C GLY A 139 14.79 7.45 1.67
N THR A 140 13.57 7.76 1.20
CA THR A 140 12.95 7.08 0.06
C THR A 140 13.93 6.97 -1.11
N THR A 141 14.28 5.74 -1.49
CA THR A 141 15.19 5.52 -2.61
C THR A 141 14.52 5.87 -3.94
N SER A 142 15.30 6.19 -4.98
CA SER A 142 14.76 6.38 -6.34
C SER A 142 14.00 5.15 -6.86
N GLU A 143 14.29 3.96 -6.32
CA GLU A 143 13.58 2.73 -6.70
C GLU A 143 12.15 2.69 -6.15
N ASP A 144 11.88 3.40 -5.05
CA ASP A 144 10.57 3.44 -4.38
C ASP A 144 9.59 4.42 -5.00
N ILE A 145 10.07 5.30 -5.88
CA ILE A 145 9.27 6.28 -6.61
C ILE A 145 9.11 5.84 -8.06
N ILE A 146 7.97 5.21 -8.38
CA ILE A 146 7.72 4.67 -9.72
C ILE A 146 7.06 5.69 -10.67
N CYS A 147 6.66 6.85 -10.17
CA CYS A 147 6.05 7.95 -10.93
C CYS A 147 6.42 9.30 -10.29
N LYS A 148 6.25 10.40 -11.04
CA LYS A 148 6.33 11.73 -10.44
C LYS A 148 5.13 11.94 -9.51
N SER A 149 5.40 12.27 -8.24
CA SER A 149 4.34 12.55 -7.28
C SER A 149 3.51 13.77 -7.69
N ILE A 150 2.18 13.61 -7.67
CA ILE A 150 1.18 14.67 -7.89
C ILE A 150 0.32 14.91 -6.65
N CYS A 151 0.76 14.48 -5.45
CA CYS A 151 -0.06 14.61 -4.23
C CYS A 151 -0.40 16.07 -3.86
N ASP A 152 0.40 17.03 -4.31
CA ASP A 152 0.13 18.46 -4.16
C ASP A 152 -1.19 18.90 -4.83
N GLN A 153 -1.65 18.14 -5.82
CA GLN A 153 -2.92 18.36 -6.52
C GLN A 153 -4.10 17.60 -5.90
N ILE A 154 -3.85 16.66 -4.98
CA ILE A 154 -4.88 15.76 -4.42
C ILE A 154 -5.34 16.29 -3.07
N THR A 155 -6.41 17.07 -3.08
CA THR A 155 -6.80 17.89 -1.92
C THR A 155 -7.37 17.09 -0.76
N TRP A 156 -7.85 15.86 -0.99
CA TRP A 156 -8.42 14.99 0.04
C TRP A 156 -7.37 14.13 0.77
N VAL A 157 -6.11 14.13 0.31
CA VAL A 157 -4.99 13.51 1.03
C VAL A 157 -4.50 14.49 2.11
N LYS A 158 -4.79 14.17 3.38
CA LYS A 158 -4.56 15.09 4.52
C LYS A 158 -3.66 14.54 5.64
N TRP A 159 -3.16 13.32 5.51
CA TRP A 159 -2.20 12.75 6.46
C TRP A 159 -0.78 13.18 6.12
N ASP A 160 0.15 12.95 7.04
CA ASP A 160 1.58 13.20 6.83
C ASP A 160 2.14 12.18 5.82
N ILE A 161 2.16 12.58 4.55
CA ILE A 161 2.65 11.75 3.43
C ILE A 161 4.15 11.50 3.48
N HIS A 162 4.91 12.26 4.28
CA HIS A 162 6.36 12.10 4.41
C HIS A 162 6.75 11.24 5.63
N ASN A 163 5.77 10.74 6.39
CA ASN A 163 6.02 9.89 7.55
C ASN A 163 6.43 8.46 7.13
N VAL A 164 7.73 8.23 7.00
CA VAL A 164 8.29 6.91 6.68
C VAL A 164 7.79 5.82 7.63
N ALA A 165 7.81 6.08 8.95
CA ALA A 165 7.44 5.08 9.95
C ALA A 165 5.97 4.63 9.82
N LYS A 166 5.10 5.50 9.31
CA LYS A 166 3.68 5.23 9.01
C LYS A 166 3.42 4.90 7.53
N GLY A 167 4.46 4.85 6.70
CA GLY A 167 4.40 4.58 5.28
C GLY A 167 4.47 5.86 4.44
N TYR A 168 5.64 6.13 3.87
CA TYR A 168 5.82 7.23 2.91
C TYR A 168 4.81 7.09 1.77
N THR A 169 4.06 8.15 1.49
CA THR A 169 2.96 8.18 0.53
C THR A 169 3.27 9.11 -0.63
N TYR A 170 2.94 8.69 -1.85
CA TYR A 170 2.96 9.53 -3.03
C TYR A 170 1.79 9.17 -3.97
N CYS A 171 1.53 10.03 -4.95
CA CYS A 171 0.34 9.95 -5.79
C CYS A 171 0.75 9.95 -7.26
N CYS A 172 0.15 9.10 -8.07
CA CYS A 172 0.38 9.01 -9.51
C CYS A 172 -0.92 9.28 -10.27
N ASP A 173 -0.78 9.84 -11.48
CA ASP A 173 -1.80 9.68 -12.51
C ASP A 173 -1.84 8.21 -13.00
N VAL A 174 -2.99 7.80 -13.54
CA VAL A 174 -3.22 6.41 -13.96
C VAL A 174 -2.31 5.97 -15.11
N ASP A 175 -1.96 6.87 -16.03
CA ASP A 175 -1.13 6.53 -17.19
C ASP A 175 0.32 6.26 -16.78
N SER A 176 0.88 7.13 -15.92
CA SER A 176 2.22 6.94 -15.34
C SER A 176 2.29 5.67 -14.50
N PHE A 177 1.27 5.40 -13.69
CA PHE A 177 1.19 4.17 -12.90
C PHE A 177 1.11 2.91 -13.77
N SER A 178 0.23 2.89 -14.78
CA SER A 178 0.02 1.74 -15.67
C SER A 178 1.23 1.43 -16.55
N LYS A 179 2.15 2.40 -16.73
CA LYS A 179 3.44 2.14 -17.37
C LYS A 179 4.36 1.26 -16.54
N GLN A 180 4.20 1.23 -15.22
CA GLN A 180 5.02 0.45 -14.29
C GLN A 180 4.29 -0.82 -13.85
N VAL A 181 3.04 -0.69 -13.42
CA VAL A 181 2.22 -1.81 -12.91
C VAL A 181 1.34 -2.36 -14.02
N LYS A 182 1.92 -3.22 -14.87
CA LYS A 182 1.27 -3.72 -16.10
C LYS A 182 0.02 -4.58 -15.88
N TYR A 183 -0.10 -5.20 -14.71
CA TYR A 183 -1.26 -6.00 -14.32
C TYR A 183 -2.38 -5.16 -13.68
N ALA A 184 -2.17 -3.84 -13.48
CA ALA A 184 -3.22 -2.98 -12.97
C ALA A 184 -4.41 -2.96 -13.95
N PRO A 185 -5.65 -2.94 -13.43
CA PRO A 185 -6.84 -2.82 -14.27
C PRO A 185 -6.82 -1.56 -15.13
N LYS A 186 -7.30 -1.69 -16.38
CA LYS A 186 -7.47 -0.56 -17.28
C LYS A 186 -8.79 0.14 -16.97
N VAL A 187 -8.72 1.41 -16.60
CA VAL A 187 -9.89 2.25 -16.33
C VAL A 187 -9.97 3.38 -17.36
N HIS A 188 -11.18 3.85 -17.65
CA HIS A 188 -11.40 4.97 -18.57
C HIS A 188 -11.42 6.31 -17.81
N VAL A 189 -10.36 7.11 -17.97
CA VAL A 189 -10.13 8.33 -17.19
C VAL A 189 -9.93 9.52 -18.11
N SER A 190 -10.55 10.66 -17.79
CA SER A 190 -10.37 11.94 -18.49
C SER A 190 -9.79 13.05 -17.62
N LYS A 191 -9.79 12.90 -16.28
CA LYS A 191 -9.25 13.90 -15.35
C LYS A 191 -8.74 13.28 -14.04
N LEU A 192 -8.00 14.06 -13.25
CA LEU A 192 -7.53 13.64 -11.93
C LEU A 192 -8.65 13.71 -10.87
N LEU A 193 -8.63 12.78 -9.92
CA LEU A 193 -9.51 12.79 -8.76
C LEU A 193 -8.92 13.65 -7.62
N THR A 194 -9.22 14.95 -7.64
CA THR A 194 -8.66 15.96 -6.70
C THR A 194 -9.47 16.22 -5.45
#